data_AF-A0A8T3M178-F1
#
_entry.id   AF-A0A8T3M178-F1
#
_cell.length_a   1.000
_cell.length_b   1.000
_cell.length_c   1.000
_cell.angle_alpha   90.00
_cell.angle_beta   90.00
_cell.angle_gamma   90.00
#
_symmetry.space_group_name_H-M   'P 1'
#
loop_
_entity.id
_entity.type
_entity.pdbx_description
1 polymer ?
#
loop_
_entity_poly.entity_id
_entity_poly.type
_entity_poly.pdbx_seq_one_letter_code
_entity_poly.pdbx_strand_id
1 'polypeptide(L)'
;MSGSTSGLPEVARWSTASDPHWTRRQEAAQSWQAFRTAAKLGFQIEANWADPLPFLVYAVIKPVFAALMLVAMLEIISGGGADPAFRAFIVIGSALWSFVVGGIAGFALSVLEDRERYRMLKYLYVSPNSMLTVLLGRGFWRLGIGGFGAAVTLVLGIVALGVPFDIARIDWLLLTVGMALGLVAIIALGMILAAVAMQTRQDAWQYPEAVAGAIFLVVGAVFPLAVLPTAVQIVGLVTPLTWWLEMARRALFPDIVSAIGGPGSLYTELTGRAAPGSVEGVVVLLATTAMVVLAALWAFRWSERRAKERGLFDLITGS
;
A
#
# COMPACT_ATOMS: atom_id res chain seq x y z
N MET A 1 -10.32 -81.47 15.37
CA MET A 1 -9.64 -80.55 16.31
C MET A 1 -8.33 -80.10 15.67
N SER A 2 -7.95 -78.85 15.95
CA SER A 2 -6.74 -78.08 15.55
C SER A 2 -6.55 -77.69 14.08
N GLY A 3 -7.10 -76.53 13.71
CA GLY A 3 -6.46 -75.63 12.75
C GLY A 3 -5.59 -74.64 13.52
N SER A 4 -4.27 -74.64 13.31
CA SER A 4 -3.36 -73.64 13.90
C SER A 4 -3.34 -72.40 13.01
N THR A 5 -3.86 -71.28 13.51
CA THR A 5 -3.77 -69.97 12.86
C THR A 5 -2.36 -69.43 12.97
N SER A 6 -1.68 -69.36 11.82
CA SER A 6 -0.43 -68.64 11.59
C SER A 6 -0.56 -67.15 11.93
N GLY A 7 0.45 -66.62 12.62
CA GLY A 7 0.52 -65.23 13.07
C GLY A 7 0.40 -64.21 11.94
N LEU A 8 -0.46 -63.22 12.15
CA LEU A 8 -0.50 -61.99 11.37
C LEU A 8 0.58 -61.04 11.92
N PRO A 9 1.39 -60.38 11.07
CA PRO A 9 2.36 -59.39 11.53
C PRO A 9 1.65 -58.16 12.07
N GLU A 10 2.14 -57.68 13.21
CA GLU A 10 1.68 -56.51 13.94
C GLU A 10 1.71 -55.27 13.03
N VAL A 11 0.53 -54.68 12.79
CA VAL A 11 0.40 -53.45 12.00
C VAL A 11 1.16 -52.34 12.72
N ALA A 12 2.29 -51.91 12.15
CA ALA A 12 3.10 -50.82 12.66
C ALA A 12 2.20 -49.59 12.87
N ARG A 13 1.98 -49.22 14.13
CA ARG A 13 1.32 -47.97 14.50
C ARG A 13 2.26 -46.84 14.12
N TRP A 14 2.01 -46.19 13.01
CA TRP A 14 2.63 -44.92 12.67
C TRP A 14 2.29 -43.93 13.78
N SER A 15 3.27 -43.58 14.62
CA SER A 15 3.11 -42.52 15.60
C SER A 15 2.96 -41.20 14.85
N THR A 16 1.75 -40.66 14.81
CA THR A 16 1.43 -39.31 14.29
C THR A 16 1.89 -38.20 15.23
N ALA A 17 3.03 -38.39 15.89
CA ALA A 17 3.70 -37.32 16.61
C ALA A 17 4.66 -36.63 15.62
N SER A 18 4.10 -35.84 14.70
CA SER A 18 4.90 -34.87 13.96
C SER A 18 5.42 -33.84 14.96
N ASP A 19 6.74 -33.77 15.11
CA ASP A 19 7.39 -32.84 16.02
C ASP A 19 6.97 -31.38 15.68
N PRO A 20 6.38 -30.63 16.62
CA PRO A 20 5.75 -29.33 16.34
C PRO A 20 6.73 -28.21 15.98
N HIS A 21 8.04 -28.44 16.12
CA HIS A 21 9.09 -27.47 15.78
C HIS A 21 9.61 -27.62 14.34
N TRP A 22 9.59 -28.83 13.78
CA TRP A 22 9.92 -29.09 12.37
C TRP A 22 8.83 -28.57 11.43
N THR A 23 7.55 -28.65 11.84
CA THR A 23 6.41 -28.18 11.06
C THR A 23 6.43 -26.66 10.86
N ARG A 24 6.63 -25.84 11.90
CA ARG A 24 6.66 -24.37 11.75
C ARG A 24 7.77 -23.85 10.84
N ARG A 25 8.96 -24.45 10.90
CA ARG A 25 10.08 -24.05 10.02
C ARG A 25 9.78 -24.39 8.57
N GLN A 26 9.16 -25.55 8.32
CA GLN A 26 8.74 -25.94 6.98
C GLN A 26 7.60 -25.06 6.46
N GLU A 27 6.60 -24.74 7.29
CA GLU A 27 5.50 -23.83 6.95
C GLU A 27 6.01 -22.41 6.63
N ALA A 28 6.95 -21.89 7.42
CA ALA A 28 7.57 -20.59 7.17
C ALA A 28 8.39 -20.60 5.88
N ALA A 29 9.16 -21.67 5.62
CA ALA A 29 9.93 -21.82 4.39
C ALA A 29 9.02 -21.91 3.15
N GLN A 30 7.93 -22.67 3.23
CA GLN A 30 6.92 -22.77 2.16
C GLN A 30 6.23 -21.43 1.92
N SER A 31 5.83 -20.73 2.98
CA SER A 31 5.23 -19.39 2.89
C SER A 31 6.18 -18.39 2.25
N TRP A 32 7.47 -18.43 2.61
CA TRP A 32 8.49 -17.58 2.02
C TRP A 32 8.72 -17.90 0.53
N GLN A 33 8.75 -19.18 0.16
CA GLN A 33 8.85 -19.60 -1.23
C GLN A 33 7.62 -19.16 -2.05
N ALA A 34 6.42 -19.28 -1.48
CA ALA A 34 5.19 -18.81 -2.10
C ALA A 34 5.22 -17.29 -2.30
N PHE A 35 5.62 -16.52 -1.28
CA PHE A 35 5.77 -15.07 -1.38
C PHE A 35 6.75 -14.67 -2.49
N ARG A 36 7.95 -15.27 -2.52
CA ARG A 36 8.98 -14.95 -3.54
C ARG A 36 8.51 -15.30 -4.95
N THR A 37 7.86 -16.45 -5.11
CA THR A 37 7.31 -16.88 -6.40
C THR A 37 6.21 -15.92 -6.87
N ALA A 38 5.30 -15.54 -5.97
CA ALA A 38 4.24 -14.58 -6.25
C ALA A 38 4.78 -13.18 -6.58
N ALA A 39 5.83 -12.73 -5.89
CA ALA A 39 6.51 -11.47 -6.18
C ALA A 39 7.19 -11.48 -7.56
N LYS A 40 7.86 -12.58 -7.91
CA LYS A 40 8.45 -12.75 -9.25
C LYS A 40 7.38 -12.77 -10.34
N LEU A 41 6.27 -13.46 -10.10
CA LEU A 41 5.12 -13.47 -11.01
C LEU A 41 4.55 -12.06 -11.17
N GLY A 42 4.38 -11.32 -10.07
CA GLY A 42 3.95 -9.92 -10.10
C GLY A 42 4.84 -9.05 -10.99
N PHE A 43 6.17 -9.20 -10.88
CA PHE A 43 7.10 -8.53 -11.78
C PHE A 43 6.89 -8.89 -13.24
N GLN A 44 6.75 -10.18 -13.54
CA GLN A 44 6.55 -10.62 -14.92
C GLN A 44 5.24 -10.10 -15.50
N ILE A 45 4.16 -10.05 -14.72
CA ILE A 45 2.89 -9.50 -15.18
C ILE A 45 3.02 -7.99 -15.49
N GLU A 46 3.70 -7.23 -14.62
CA GLU A 46 3.82 -5.77 -14.76
C GLU A 46 4.86 -5.32 -15.80
N ALA A 47 5.95 -6.06 -15.97
CA ALA A 47 7.06 -5.63 -16.82
C ALA A 47 7.03 -6.25 -18.23
N ASN A 48 6.38 -7.40 -18.41
CA ASN A 48 6.50 -8.17 -19.65
C ASN A 48 5.52 -7.77 -20.75
N TRP A 49 4.72 -6.71 -20.56
CA TRP A 49 3.80 -6.22 -21.59
C TRP A 49 4.49 -5.41 -22.70
N ALA A 50 5.71 -4.93 -22.47
CA ALA A 50 6.47 -4.13 -23.41
C ALA A 50 7.97 -4.45 -23.37
N ASP A 51 8.68 -4.03 -24.41
CA ASP A 51 10.14 -4.01 -24.39
C ASP A 51 10.67 -3.15 -23.23
N PRO A 52 11.88 -3.41 -22.71
CA PRO A 52 12.41 -2.73 -21.53
C PRO A 52 12.47 -1.20 -21.64
N LEU A 53 12.74 -0.68 -22.86
CA LEU A 53 12.85 0.76 -23.09
C LEU A 53 11.48 1.47 -23.04
N PRO A 54 10.45 1.06 -23.81
CA PRO A 54 9.10 1.60 -23.65
C PRO A 54 8.55 1.48 -22.23
N PHE A 55 8.81 0.36 -21.55
CA PHE A 55 8.42 0.16 -20.16
C PHE A 55 9.04 1.22 -19.24
N LEU A 56 10.36 1.42 -19.34
CA LEU A 56 11.09 2.41 -18.54
C LEU A 56 10.59 3.84 -18.83
N VAL A 57 10.41 4.17 -20.12
CA VAL A 57 9.89 5.47 -20.56
C VAL A 57 8.52 5.72 -19.94
N TYR A 58 7.61 4.75 -19.99
CA TYR A 58 6.27 4.90 -19.41
C TYR A 58 6.29 5.01 -17.88
N ALA A 59 7.14 4.22 -17.22
CA ALA A 59 7.33 4.24 -15.78
C ALA A 59 7.88 5.58 -15.26
N VAL A 60 8.66 6.30 -16.08
CA VAL A 60 9.17 7.65 -15.78
C VAL A 60 8.16 8.73 -16.16
N ILE A 61 7.58 8.68 -17.37
CA ILE A 61 6.69 9.71 -17.89
C ILE A 61 5.48 9.91 -16.96
N LYS A 62 4.80 8.84 -16.55
CA LYS A 62 3.59 8.95 -15.73
C LYS A 62 3.77 9.79 -14.45
N PRO A 63 4.69 9.43 -13.53
CA PRO A 63 4.86 10.17 -12.29
C PRO A 63 5.44 11.57 -12.53
N VAL A 64 6.33 11.73 -13.52
CA VAL A 64 6.90 13.03 -13.91
C VAL A 64 5.80 13.99 -14.37
N PHE A 65 4.96 13.59 -15.32
CA PHE A 65 3.90 14.46 -15.84
C PHE A 65 2.82 14.74 -14.79
N ALA A 66 2.50 13.78 -13.92
CA ALA A 66 1.57 14.01 -12.82
C ALA A 66 2.10 15.10 -11.86
N ALA A 67 3.38 15.05 -11.49
CA ALA A 67 4.00 16.05 -10.63
C ALA A 67 4.14 17.42 -11.33
N LEU A 68 4.61 17.42 -12.59
CA LEU A 68 4.74 18.65 -13.38
C LEU A 68 3.39 19.33 -13.60
N MET A 69 2.31 18.57 -13.78
CA MET A 69 0.96 19.13 -13.91
C MET A 69 0.56 19.92 -12.65
N LEU A 70 0.78 19.36 -11.46
CA LEU A 70 0.44 20.03 -10.20
C LEU A 70 1.33 21.25 -9.95
N VAL A 71 2.63 21.16 -10.24
CA VAL A 71 3.55 22.27 -10.07
C VAL A 71 3.29 23.38 -11.09
N ALA A 72 3.05 23.04 -12.36
CA ALA A 72 2.68 24.02 -13.38
C ALA A 72 1.39 24.74 -13.00
N MET A 73 0.38 24.01 -12.48
CA MET A 73 -0.84 24.62 -11.97
C MET A 73 -0.56 25.60 -10.82
N LEU A 74 0.32 25.24 -9.88
CA LEU A 74 0.73 26.12 -8.79
C LEU A 74 1.44 27.39 -9.30
N GLU A 75 2.38 27.25 -10.23
CA GLU A 75 3.11 28.39 -10.81
C GLU A 75 2.16 29.33 -11.57
N ILE A 76 1.21 28.78 -12.33
CA ILE A 76 0.21 29.57 -13.06
C ILE A 76 -0.69 30.33 -12.08
N ILE A 77 -1.19 29.66 -11.03
CA ILE A 77 -2.09 30.27 -10.04
C ILE A 77 -1.37 31.35 -9.23
N SER A 78 -0.10 31.12 -8.88
CA SER A 78 0.72 32.06 -8.10
C SER A 78 1.36 33.18 -8.93
N GLY A 79 1.18 33.18 -10.26
CA GLY A 79 1.83 34.13 -11.17
C GLY A 79 3.36 34.02 -11.19
N GLY A 80 3.91 32.82 -10.95
CA GLY A 80 5.35 32.56 -10.87
C GLY A 80 5.99 32.91 -9.51
N GLY A 81 5.18 33.32 -8.53
CA GLY A 81 5.61 33.72 -7.20
C GLY A 81 5.40 32.65 -6.12
N ALA A 82 5.22 31.38 -6.49
CA ALA A 82 4.96 30.32 -5.53
C ALA A 82 6.08 30.22 -4.50
N ASP A 83 5.70 30.20 -3.22
CA ASP A 83 6.61 29.95 -2.11
C ASP A 83 7.39 28.64 -2.36
N PRO A 84 8.74 28.68 -2.37
CA PRO A 84 9.57 27.47 -2.48
C PRO A 84 9.17 26.35 -1.51
N ALA A 85 8.69 26.70 -0.31
CA ALA A 85 8.24 25.71 0.67
C ALA A 85 6.95 24.99 0.21
N PHE A 86 6.04 25.72 -0.45
CA PHE A 86 4.81 25.13 -0.98
C PHE A 86 5.06 24.30 -2.25
N ARG A 87 6.04 24.69 -3.07
CA ARG A 87 6.53 23.84 -4.18
C ARG A 87 7.08 22.52 -3.65
N ALA A 88 7.95 22.57 -2.64
CA ALA A 88 8.50 21.37 -2.01
C ALA A 88 7.36 20.48 -1.46
N PHE A 89 6.37 21.08 -0.82
CA PHE A 89 5.19 20.39 -0.29
C PHE A 89 4.46 19.55 -1.34
N ILE A 90 4.15 20.16 -2.51
CA ILE A 90 3.45 19.47 -3.61
C ILE A 90 4.33 18.38 -4.24
N VAL A 91 5.60 18.67 -4.49
CA VAL A 91 6.54 17.71 -5.11
C VAL A 91 6.69 16.46 -4.26
N ILE A 92 6.94 16.61 -2.96
CA ILE A 92 7.12 15.48 -2.05
C ILE A 92 5.81 14.72 -1.90
N GLY A 93 4.68 15.43 -1.76
CA GLY A 93 3.35 14.81 -1.69
C GLY A 93 3.05 13.95 -2.92
N SER A 94 3.34 14.49 -4.12
CA SER A 94 3.15 13.80 -5.40
C SER A 94 4.08 12.59 -5.56
N ALA A 95 5.34 12.73 -5.13
CA ALA A 95 6.29 11.63 -5.14
C ALA A 95 5.82 10.48 -4.25
N LEU A 96 5.50 10.77 -2.98
CA LEU A 96 5.04 9.76 -2.03
C LEU A 96 3.71 9.13 -2.45
N TRP A 97 2.85 9.89 -3.14
CA TRP A 97 1.60 9.37 -3.67
C TRP A 97 1.79 8.19 -4.65
N SER A 98 2.94 8.09 -5.32
CA SER A 98 3.27 6.94 -6.18
C SER A 98 3.25 5.61 -5.41
N PHE A 99 3.65 5.59 -4.13
CA PHE A 99 3.52 4.39 -3.28
C PHE A 99 2.06 4.05 -3.00
N VAL A 100 1.20 5.05 -2.82
CA VAL A 100 -0.23 4.83 -2.52
C VAL A 100 -0.94 4.26 -3.73
N VAL A 101 -0.67 4.80 -4.92
CA VAL A 101 -1.22 4.24 -6.18
C VAL A 101 -0.70 2.83 -6.40
N GLY A 102 0.61 2.59 -6.28
CA GLY A 102 1.20 1.27 -6.43
C GLY A 102 0.70 0.25 -5.40
N GLY A 103 0.54 0.66 -4.14
CA GLY A 103 0.17 -0.22 -3.04
C GLY A 103 -1.33 -0.39 -2.85
N ILE A 104 -2.13 0.67 -2.77
CA ILE A 104 -3.57 0.51 -2.53
C ILE A 104 -4.24 -0.04 -3.79
N ALA A 105 -4.07 0.63 -4.93
CA ALA A 105 -4.73 0.21 -6.15
C ALA A 105 -4.15 -1.12 -6.67
N GLY A 106 -2.85 -1.33 -6.47
CA GLY A 106 -2.16 -2.51 -6.94
C GLY A 106 -2.64 -3.83 -6.36
N PHE A 107 -2.90 -3.87 -5.05
CA PHE A 107 -3.38 -5.09 -4.40
C PHE A 107 -4.79 -5.47 -4.90
N ALA A 108 -5.67 -4.50 -5.04
CA ALA A 108 -7.02 -4.76 -5.54
C ALA A 108 -7.04 -5.16 -7.02
N LEU A 109 -6.24 -4.50 -7.86
CA LEU A 109 -6.08 -4.86 -9.27
C LEU A 109 -5.50 -6.27 -9.42
N SER A 110 -4.58 -6.69 -8.54
CA SER A 110 -4.03 -8.05 -8.59
C SER A 110 -5.10 -9.14 -8.39
N VAL A 111 -6.08 -8.89 -7.51
CA VAL A 111 -7.23 -9.78 -7.31
C VAL A 111 -8.12 -9.81 -8.54
N LEU A 112 -8.42 -8.65 -9.12
CA LEU A 112 -9.28 -8.53 -10.32
C LEU A 112 -8.63 -9.20 -11.54
N GLU A 113 -7.33 -9.03 -11.71
CA GLU A 113 -6.56 -9.72 -12.75
C GLU A 113 -6.65 -11.24 -12.58
N ASP A 114 -6.45 -11.76 -11.37
CA ASP A 114 -6.54 -13.20 -11.11
C ASP A 114 -7.94 -13.75 -11.29
N ARG A 115 -8.97 -12.96 -10.99
CA ARG A 115 -10.37 -13.38 -11.13
C ARG A 115 -10.86 -13.32 -12.56
N GLU A 116 -10.77 -12.15 -13.19
CA GLU A 116 -11.46 -11.86 -14.44
C GLU A 116 -10.57 -12.08 -15.66
N ARG A 117 -9.32 -11.64 -15.60
CA ARG A 117 -8.39 -11.70 -16.74
C ARG A 117 -7.77 -13.07 -16.90
N TYR A 118 -7.20 -13.61 -15.83
CA TYR A 118 -6.48 -14.89 -15.87
C TYR A 118 -7.33 -16.09 -15.42
N ARG A 119 -8.44 -15.85 -14.72
CA ARG A 119 -9.33 -16.91 -14.18
C ARG A 119 -8.59 -17.94 -13.33
N MET A 120 -7.53 -17.49 -12.66
CA MET A 120 -6.64 -18.31 -11.84
C MET A 120 -7.03 -18.34 -10.37
N LEU A 121 -7.91 -17.43 -9.93
CA LEU A 121 -8.28 -17.28 -8.53
C LEU A 121 -8.77 -18.60 -7.88
N LYS A 122 -9.53 -19.42 -8.63
CA LYS A 122 -9.98 -20.74 -8.19
C LYS A 122 -8.85 -21.75 -7.96
N TYR A 123 -7.81 -21.73 -8.80
CA TYR A 123 -6.65 -22.61 -8.65
C TYR A 123 -5.75 -22.16 -7.50
N LEU A 124 -5.63 -20.84 -7.33
CA LEU A 124 -4.88 -20.26 -6.22
C LEU A 124 -5.49 -20.66 -4.88
N TYR A 125 -6.82 -20.74 -4.85
CA TYR A 125 -7.57 -21.09 -3.66
C TYR A 125 -7.49 -22.58 -3.28
N VAL A 126 -7.35 -23.49 -4.26
CA VAL A 126 -7.12 -24.93 -4.02
C VAL A 126 -5.66 -25.21 -3.66
N SER A 127 -4.76 -24.26 -3.89
CA SER A 127 -3.34 -24.41 -3.56
C SER A 127 -3.12 -24.45 -2.03
N PRO A 128 -2.09 -25.16 -1.55
CA PRO A 128 -1.76 -25.22 -0.12
C PRO A 128 -1.25 -23.89 0.44
N ASN A 129 -1.07 -22.87 -0.39
CA ASN A 129 -0.53 -21.58 0.00
C ASN A 129 -1.65 -20.65 0.47
N SER A 130 -1.36 -19.84 1.49
CA SER A 130 -2.32 -18.83 1.93
C SER A 130 -2.50 -17.76 0.83
N MET A 131 -3.76 -17.43 0.52
CA MET A 131 -4.13 -16.36 -0.43
C MET A 131 -3.44 -15.03 -0.05
N LEU A 132 -3.38 -14.75 1.25
CA LEU A 132 -2.76 -13.55 1.79
C LEU A 132 -1.26 -13.50 1.44
N THR A 133 -0.52 -14.61 1.57
CA THR A 133 0.90 -14.68 1.22
C THR A 133 1.14 -14.38 -0.26
N VAL A 134 0.28 -14.90 -1.13
CA VAL A 134 0.39 -14.67 -2.58
C VAL A 134 0.10 -13.21 -2.91
N LEU A 135 -0.97 -12.64 -2.34
CA LEU A 135 -1.32 -11.23 -2.56
C LEU A 135 -0.24 -10.29 -2.03
N LEU A 136 0.33 -10.56 -0.85
CA LEU A 136 1.47 -9.81 -0.33
C LEU A 136 2.65 -9.88 -1.29
N GLY A 137 2.95 -11.06 -1.85
CA GLY A 137 4.01 -11.21 -2.85
C GLY A 137 3.74 -10.38 -4.10
N ARG A 138 2.54 -10.49 -4.68
CA ARG A 138 2.15 -9.71 -5.88
C ARG A 138 2.18 -8.21 -5.63
N GLY A 139 1.65 -7.77 -4.49
CA GLY A 139 1.58 -6.36 -4.11
C GLY A 139 2.94 -5.75 -3.78
N PHE A 140 3.89 -6.54 -3.28
CA PHE A 140 5.27 -6.09 -3.02
C PHE A 140 5.93 -5.51 -4.28
N TRP A 141 5.75 -6.15 -5.43
CA TRP A 141 6.33 -5.63 -6.67
C TRP A 141 5.70 -4.29 -7.09
N ARG A 142 4.39 -4.14 -6.94
CA ARG A 142 3.71 -2.86 -7.25
C ARG A 142 4.12 -1.72 -6.32
N LEU A 143 4.45 -2.02 -5.06
CA LEU A 143 5.09 -1.05 -4.16
C LEU A 143 6.48 -0.65 -4.67
N GLY A 144 7.24 -1.58 -5.23
CA GLY A 144 8.52 -1.31 -5.88
C GLY A 144 8.40 -0.34 -7.06
N ILE A 145 7.40 -0.54 -7.92
CA ILE A 145 7.07 0.40 -9.02
C ILE A 145 6.70 1.77 -8.46
N GLY A 146 5.87 1.82 -7.40
CA GLY A 146 5.52 3.06 -6.70
C GLY A 146 6.75 3.77 -6.13
N GLY A 147 7.69 3.03 -5.55
CA GLY A 147 8.94 3.58 -5.03
C GLY A 147 9.88 4.10 -6.12
N PHE A 148 9.94 3.42 -7.27
CA PHE A 148 10.65 3.93 -8.44
C PHE A 148 10.04 5.25 -8.92
N GLY A 149 8.71 5.31 -9.05
CA GLY A 149 8.00 6.54 -9.42
C GLY A 149 8.23 7.68 -8.43
N ALA A 150 8.23 7.38 -7.13
CA ALA A 150 8.55 8.36 -6.08
C ALA A 150 9.99 8.89 -6.22
N ALA A 151 10.97 8.01 -6.42
CA ALA A 151 12.37 8.40 -6.59
C ALA A 151 12.58 9.29 -7.82
N VAL A 152 11.99 8.91 -8.96
CA VAL A 152 12.04 9.71 -10.20
C VAL A 152 11.41 11.08 -9.99
N THR A 153 10.27 11.15 -9.31
CA THR A 153 9.58 12.41 -9.03
C THR A 153 10.39 13.32 -8.11
N LEU A 154 11.00 12.77 -7.06
CA LEU A 154 11.87 13.53 -6.16
C LEU A 154 13.10 14.06 -6.89
N VAL A 155 13.78 13.22 -7.68
CA VAL A 155 14.96 13.65 -8.45
C VAL A 155 14.59 14.78 -9.41
N LEU A 156 13.47 14.64 -10.13
CA LEU A 156 13.00 15.70 -11.00
C LEU A 156 12.67 16.98 -10.23
N GLY A 157 11.98 16.87 -9.09
CA GLY A 157 11.64 18.02 -8.27
C GLY A 157 12.87 18.78 -7.75
N ILE A 158 13.93 18.06 -7.39
CA ILE A 158 15.18 18.67 -6.94
C ILE A 158 15.88 19.36 -8.13
N VAL A 159 16.03 18.66 -9.25
CA VAL A 159 16.83 19.13 -10.40
C VAL A 159 16.10 20.18 -11.23
N ALA A 160 14.84 19.95 -11.57
CA ALA A 160 14.08 20.80 -12.50
C ALA A 160 13.32 21.93 -11.80
N LEU A 161 12.89 21.73 -10.55
CA LEU A 161 12.06 22.70 -9.81
C LEU A 161 12.84 23.44 -8.70
N GLY A 162 14.10 23.09 -8.50
CA GLY A 162 14.99 23.77 -7.55
C GLY A 162 14.55 23.62 -6.09
N VAL A 163 13.90 22.52 -5.74
CA VAL A 163 13.49 22.25 -4.35
C VAL A 163 14.76 22.17 -3.46
N PRO A 164 14.85 22.96 -2.36
CA PRO A 164 16.07 23.09 -1.58
C PRO A 164 16.40 21.82 -0.79
N PHE A 165 17.15 20.90 -1.39
CA PHE A 165 17.43 19.59 -0.82
C PHE A 165 18.80 19.55 -0.14
N ASP A 166 18.81 19.51 1.19
CA ASP A 166 20.03 19.38 2.00
C ASP A 166 20.08 18.00 2.66
N ILE A 167 20.96 17.13 2.14
CA ILE A 167 21.12 15.75 2.60
C ILE A 167 21.54 15.71 4.08
N ALA A 168 22.27 16.72 4.56
CA ALA A 168 22.76 16.76 5.94
C ALA A 168 21.66 17.07 6.97
N ARG A 169 20.55 17.66 6.53
CA ARG A 169 19.40 18.01 7.39
C ARG A 169 18.33 16.92 7.44
N ILE A 170 18.48 15.86 6.65
CA ILE A 170 17.51 14.76 6.61
C ILE A 170 17.55 14.00 7.93
N ASP A 171 16.39 13.87 8.57
CA ASP A 171 16.21 12.98 9.71
C ASP A 171 16.02 11.55 9.21
N TRP A 172 17.14 10.84 9.04
CA TRP A 172 17.15 9.46 8.55
C TRP A 172 16.37 8.50 9.45
N LEU A 173 16.34 8.75 10.76
CA LEU A 173 15.60 7.89 11.69
C LEU A 173 14.09 8.09 11.50
N LEU A 174 13.63 9.34 11.44
CA LEU A 174 12.23 9.65 11.18
C LEU A 174 11.79 9.15 9.80
N LEU A 175 12.66 9.30 8.79
CA LEU A 175 12.36 8.83 7.43
C LEU A 175 12.21 7.32 7.39
N THR A 176 13.15 6.58 7.98
CA THR A 176 13.12 5.10 7.96
C THR A 176 11.94 4.54 8.74
N VAL A 177 11.69 5.03 9.95
CA VAL A 177 10.55 4.59 10.78
C VAL A 177 9.23 5.02 10.15
N GLY A 178 9.12 6.27 9.69
CA GLY A 178 7.93 6.80 9.04
C GLY A 178 7.59 6.04 7.76
N MET A 179 8.59 5.77 6.91
CA MET A 179 8.40 4.99 5.69
C MET A 179 8.02 3.53 5.99
N ALA A 180 8.65 2.88 6.98
CA ALA A 180 8.29 1.52 7.34
C ALA A 180 6.83 1.42 7.80
N LEU A 181 6.39 2.32 8.68
CA LEU A 181 4.99 2.36 9.14
C LEU A 181 4.02 2.73 8.01
N GLY A 182 4.38 3.71 7.18
CA GLY A 182 3.58 4.11 6.03
C GLY A 182 3.38 2.99 5.01
N LEU A 183 4.43 2.24 4.69
CA LEU A 183 4.33 1.08 3.81
C LEU A 183 3.42 0.00 4.39
N VAL A 184 3.51 -0.27 5.70
CA VAL A 184 2.59 -1.20 6.38
C VAL A 184 1.14 -0.70 6.28
N ALA A 185 0.91 0.59 6.49
CA ALA A 185 -0.42 1.20 6.37
C ALA A 185 -0.98 1.10 4.94
N ILE A 186 -0.15 1.36 3.92
CA ILE A 186 -0.52 1.23 2.50
C ILE A 186 -0.88 -0.22 2.17
N ILE A 187 -0.08 -1.19 2.62
CA ILE A 187 -0.36 -2.62 2.44
C ILE A 187 -1.70 -2.96 3.09
N ALA A 188 -1.94 -2.50 4.32
CA ALA A 188 -3.19 -2.76 5.03
C ALA A 188 -4.42 -2.18 4.31
N LEU A 189 -4.34 -0.93 3.84
CA LEU A 189 -5.40 -0.30 3.05
C LEU A 189 -5.63 -1.03 1.71
N GLY A 190 -4.55 -1.42 1.03
CA GLY A 190 -4.62 -2.22 -0.20
C GLY A 190 -5.26 -3.58 0.04
N MET A 191 -4.99 -4.23 1.18
CA MET A 191 -5.64 -5.48 1.58
C MET A 191 -7.14 -5.30 1.85
N ILE A 192 -7.57 -4.20 2.48
CA ILE A 192 -8.99 -3.89 2.67
C ILE A 192 -9.67 -3.76 1.31
N LEU A 193 -9.06 -3.00 0.40
CA LEU A 193 -9.62 -2.80 -0.93
C LEU A 193 -9.63 -4.09 -1.75
N ALA A 194 -8.61 -4.92 -1.64
CA ALA A 194 -8.58 -6.26 -2.23
C ALA A 194 -9.70 -7.15 -1.66
N ALA A 195 -9.95 -7.10 -0.35
CA ALA A 195 -11.05 -7.81 0.29
C ALA A 195 -12.43 -7.34 -0.17
N VAL A 196 -12.58 -6.04 -0.50
CA VAL A 196 -13.79 -5.50 -1.13
C VAL A 196 -13.90 -5.99 -2.58
N ALA A 197 -12.82 -5.91 -3.36
CA ALA A 197 -12.79 -6.37 -4.76
C ALA A 197 -13.13 -7.86 -4.92
N MET A 198 -12.77 -8.71 -3.95
CA MET A 198 -13.18 -10.12 -3.92
C MET A 198 -14.69 -10.31 -3.83
N GLN A 199 -15.41 -9.37 -3.22
CA GLN A 199 -16.86 -9.47 -3.02
C GLN A 199 -17.66 -8.82 -4.15
N THR A 200 -17.07 -7.89 -4.89
CA THR A 200 -17.79 -7.12 -5.90
C THR A 200 -18.10 -7.97 -7.13
N ARG A 201 -19.37 -8.00 -7.54
CA ARG A 201 -19.84 -8.99 -8.53
C ARG A 201 -19.57 -8.59 -9.99
N GLN A 202 -19.49 -7.30 -10.33
CA GLN A 202 -19.32 -6.83 -11.73
C GLN A 202 -18.49 -5.53 -11.82
N ASP A 203 -17.73 -5.38 -12.91
CA ASP A 203 -16.99 -4.19 -13.38
C ASP A 203 -16.23 -3.38 -12.31
N ALA A 204 -15.42 -4.07 -11.52
CA ALA A 204 -14.69 -3.47 -10.41
C ALA A 204 -13.35 -2.81 -10.78
N TRP A 205 -12.96 -2.80 -12.06
CA TRP A 205 -11.64 -2.33 -12.53
C TRP A 205 -11.33 -0.87 -12.17
N GLN A 206 -12.35 -0.02 -12.07
CA GLN A 206 -12.18 1.41 -11.78
C GLN A 206 -12.22 1.75 -10.28
N TYR A 207 -12.74 0.85 -9.43
CA TYR A 207 -12.85 1.12 -7.99
C TYR A 207 -11.51 1.38 -7.30
N PRO A 208 -10.42 0.66 -7.62
CA PRO A 208 -9.14 0.91 -6.96
C PRO A 208 -8.61 2.33 -7.17
N GLU A 209 -8.72 2.84 -8.40
CA GLU A 209 -8.30 4.18 -8.75
C GLU A 209 -9.24 5.23 -8.15
N ALA A 210 -10.55 5.00 -8.17
CA ALA A 210 -11.53 5.89 -7.55
C ALA A 210 -11.33 6.04 -6.04
N VAL A 211 -11.07 4.92 -5.33
CA VAL A 211 -10.81 4.94 -3.88
C VAL A 211 -9.48 5.64 -3.59
N ALA A 212 -8.43 5.36 -4.35
CA ALA A 212 -7.16 6.08 -4.20
C ALA A 212 -7.37 7.59 -4.43
N GLY A 213 -8.05 7.98 -5.51
CA GLY A 213 -8.37 9.39 -5.80
C GLY A 213 -9.20 10.07 -4.70
N ALA A 214 -10.17 9.38 -4.11
CA ALA A 214 -10.93 9.92 -2.99
C ALA A 214 -10.03 10.14 -1.75
N ILE A 215 -9.16 9.17 -1.44
CA ILE A 215 -8.19 9.28 -0.34
C ILE A 215 -7.23 10.47 -0.57
N PHE A 216 -6.78 10.68 -1.80
CA PHE A 216 -5.86 11.76 -2.18
C PHE A 216 -6.35 13.15 -1.70
N LEU A 217 -7.66 13.38 -1.80
CA LEU A 217 -8.30 14.64 -1.44
C LEU A 217 -8.42 14.86 0.07
N VAL A 218 -8.36 13.78 0.86
CA VAL A 218 -8.61 13.82 2.31
C VAL A 218 -7.31 13.80 3.11
N VAL A 219 -6.23 13.24 2.55
CA VAL A 219 -5.01 12.97 3.33
C VAL A 219 -3.98 14.09 3.36
N GLY A 220 -4.28 15.23 2.75
CA GLY A 220 -3.35 16.36 2.67
C GLY A 220 -2.14 16.09 1.77
N ALA A 221 -2.34 15.36 0.66
CA ALA A 221 -1.28 15.05 -0.29
C ALA A 221 -0.83 16.28 -1.10
N VAL A 222 -1.76 17.14 -1.50
CA VAL A 222 -1.49 18.33 -2.35
C VAL A 222 -1.76 19.64 -1.63
N PHE A 223 -2.73 19.68 -0.74
CA PHE A 223 -3.10 20.87 0.03
C PHE A 223 -3.17 20.54 1.53
N PRO A 224 -2.93 21.52 2.42
CA PRO A 224 -3.07 21.32 3.87
C PRO A 224 -4.49 20.96 4.28
N LEU A 225 -4.66 20.20 5.38
CA LEU A 225 -5.97 19.87 5.93
C LEU A 225 -6.76 21.11 6.34
N ALA A 226 -6.08 22.21 6.69
CA ALA A 226 -6.70 23.47 7.08
C ALA A 226 -7.68 24.05 6.04
N VAL A 227 -7.52 23.73 4.75
CA VAL A 227 -8.44 24.21 3.70
C VAL A 227 -9.71 23.36 3.56
N LEU A 228 -9.77 22.21 4.22
CA LEU A 228 -10.90 21.28 4.13
C LEU A 228 -11.98 21.60 5.17
N PRO A 229 -13.26 21.25 4.91
CA PRO A 229 -14.32 21.33 5.92
C PRO A 229 -13.98 20.46 7.14
N THR A 230 -14.39 20.89 8.34
CA THR A 230 -14.06 20.22 9.62
C THR A 230 -14.35 18.72 9.62
N ALA A 231 -15.47 18.29 9.01
CA ALA A 231 -15.82 16.87 8.92
C ALA A 231 -14.76 16.05 8.15
N VAL A 232 -14.21 16.61 7.07
CA VAL A 232 -13.18 15.96 6.26
C VAL A 232 -11.83 15.98 6.98
N GLN A 233 -11.54 17.05 7.72
CA GLN A 233 -10.33 17.12 8.55
C GLN A 233 -10.29 16.00 9.60
N ILE A 234 -11.42 15.68 10.24
CA ILE A 234 -11.52 14.55 11.18
C ILE A 234 -11.12 13.24 10.49
N VAL A 235 -11.65 12.99 9.29
CA VAL A 235 -11.31 11.77 8.53
C VAL A 235 -9.82 11.74 8.19
N GLY A 236 -9.25 12.87 7.78
CA GLY A 236 -7.81 13.00 7.54
C GLY A 236 -6.99 12.65 8.78
N LEU A 237 -7.34 13.20 9.95
CA LEU A 237 -6.63 12.95 11.21
C LEU A 237 -6.71 11.50 11.70
N VAL A 238 -7.76 10.76 11.34
CA VAL A 238 -7.89 9.33 11.66
C VAL A 238 -7.10 8.44 10.68
N THR A 239 -6.80 8.97 9.48
CA THR A 239 -6.18 8.18 8.40
C THR A 239 -4.66 8.11 8.57
N PRO A 240 -4.03 6.92 8.55
CA PRO A 240 -2.58 6.79 8.73
C PRO A 240 -1.78 7.48 7.61
N LEU A 241 -2.33 7.58 6.40
CA LEU A 241 -1.65 8.22 5.26
C LEU A 241 -1.38 9.70 5.50
N THR A 242 -2.26 10.41 6.20
CA THR A 242 -2.06 11.82 6.56
C THR A 242 -0.83 12.00 7.43
N TRP A 243 -0.72 11.18 8.48
CA TRP A 243 0.43 11.19 9.39
C TRP A 243 1.70 10.72 8.71
N TRP A 244 1.61 9.72 7.84
CA TRP A 244 2.76 9.23 7.08
C TRP A 244 3.32 10.29 6.12
N LEU A 245 2.46 10.94 5.33
CA LEU A 245 2.88 12.02 4.42
C LEU A 245 3.52 13.17 5.20
N GLU A 246 2.94 13.54 6.35
CA GLU A 246 3.50 14.57 7.22
C GLU A 246 4.89 14.19 7.77
N MET A 247 5.05 12.97 8.31
CA MET A 247 6.34 12.52 8.85
C MET A 247 7.40 12.40 7.77
N ALA A 248 7.04 11.88 6.59
CA ALA A 248 7.96 11.77 5.46
C ALA A 248 8.39 13.16 4.95
N ARG A 249 7.48 14.13 4.87
CA ARG A 249 7.82 15.52 4.53
C ARG A 249 8.77 16.13 5.55
N ARG A 250 8.47 16.04 6.84
CA ARG A 250 9.33 16.55 7.91
C ARG A 250 10.71 15.91 7.94
N ALA A 251 10.78 14.61 7.67
CA ALA A 251 12.04 13.90 7.66
C ALA A 251 12.96 14.36 6.52
N LEU A 252 12.38 14.68 5.36
CA LEU A 252 13.11 15.19 4.21
C LEU A 252 13.41 16.70 4.32
N PHE A 253 12.50 17.47 4.94
CA PHE A 253 12.58 18.93 5.06
C PHE A 253 12.04 19.37 6.43
N PRO A 254 12.91 19.64 7.42
CA PRO A 254 12.50 20.00 8.77
C PRO A 254 11.64 21.28 8.84
N ASP A 255 11.92 22.26 7.98
CA ASP A 255 11.28 23.58 7.98
C ASP A 255 10.05 23.66 7.05
N ILE A 256 9.51 22.51 6.62
CA ILE A 256 8.39 22.46 5.67
C ILE A 256 7.06 22.87 6.32
N VAL A 257 6.18 23.47 5.51
CA VAL A 257 4.80 23.75 5.90
C VAL A 257 4.09 22.45 6.29
N SER A 258 3.47 22.44 7.47
CA SER A 258 2.71 21.29 7.97
C SER A 258 1.44 21.08 7.16
N ALA A 259 1.15 19.83 6.76
CA ALA A 259 -0.13 19.48 6.15
C ALA A 259 -1.25 19.38 7.20
N ILE A 260 -0.91 19.06 8.45
CA ILE A 260 -1.87 18.75 9.52
C ILE A 260 -2.18 20.00 10.36
N GLY A 261 -1.15 20.76 10.69
CA GLY A 261 -1.24 21.98 11.47
C GLY A 261 -1.48 23.23 10.63
N GLY A 262 -1.49 24.38 11.29
CA GLY A 262 -1.64 25.70 10.66
C GLY A 262 -2.95 26.41 11.03
N PRO A 263 -3.06 27.71 10.71
CA PRO A 263 -4.26 28.50 10.99
C PRO A 263 -5.50 27.88 10.34
N GLY A 264 -6.57 27.69 11.12
CA GLY A 264 -7.82 27.08 10.65
C GLY A 264 -7.81 25.54 10.55
N SER A 265 -6.73 24.88 10.96
CA SER A 265 -6.73 23.43 11.09
C SER A 265 -7.31 22.99 12.44
N LEU A 266 -8.13 21.94 12.41
CA LEU A 266 -8.72 21.31 13.58
C LEU A 266 -7.63 20.83 14.55
N TYR A 267 -6.48 20.41 14.04
CA TYR A 267 -5.34 20.04 14.88
C TYR A 267 -4.86 21.22 15.72
N THR A 268 -4.71 22.40 15.12
CA THR A 268 -4.29 23.62 15.82
C THR A 268 -5.34 24.05 16.83
N GLU A 269 -6.64 23.95 16.49
CA GLU A 269 -7.74 24.24 17.42
C GLU A 269 -7.76 23.30 18.63
N LEU A 270 -7.50 22.01 18.43
CA LEU A 270 -7.52 21.00 19.50
C LEU A 270 -6.27 21.00 20.37
N THR A 271 -5.10 21.25 19.79
CA THR A 271 -3.81 21.10 20.48
C THR A 271 -3.13 22.42 20.84
N GLY A 272 -3.58 23.55 20.28
CA GLY A 272 -2.93 24.85 20.39
C GLY A 272 -1.57 24.94 19.72
N ARG A 273 -1.13 23.92 18.96
CA ARG A 273 0.19 23.86 18.31
C ARG A 273 0.06 24.01 16.81
N ALA A 274 0.96 24.79 16.21
CA ALA A 274 0.98 25.04 14.76
C ALA A 274 1.34 23.81 13.92
N ALA A 275 1.90 22.76 14.54
CA ALA A 275 2.39 21.55 13.88
C ALA A 275 2.51 20.38 14.87
N PRO A 276 2.26 19.13 14.45
CA PRO A 276 2.60 17.96 15.27
C PRO A 276 4.11 17.80 15.50
N GLY A 277 4.49 17.28 16.67
CA GLY A 277 5.89 16.91 16.92
C GLY A 277 6.27 15.63 16.18
N SER A 278 7.56 15.39 15.93
CA SER A 278 8.02 14.16 15.27
C SER A 278 7.65 12.90 16.04
N VAL A 279 7.85 12.90 17.36
CA VAL A 279 7.51 11.75 18.23
C VAL A 279 6.00 11.50 18.25
N GLU A 280 5.21 12.56 18.41
CA GLU A 280 3.75 12.47 18.37
C GLU A 280 3.26 11.93 17.04
N GLY A 281 3.78 12.46 15.92
CA GLY A 281 3.38 12.01 14.60
C GLY A 281 3.71 10.55 14.35
N VAL A 282 4.86 10.06 14.83
CA VAL A 282 5.21 8.63 14.78
C VAL A 282 4.30 7.78 15.65
N VAL A 283 3.95 8.24 16.85
CA VAL A 283 3.05 7.51 17.77
C VAL A 283 1.64 7.42 17.19
N VAL A 284 1.10 8.52 16.65
CA VAL A 284 -0.23 8.52 16.03
C VAL A 284 -0.21 7.71 14.72
N LEU A 285 0.86 7.78 13.93
CA LEU A 285 1.03 6.93 12.76
C LEU A 285 1.07 5.46 13.14
N LEU A 286 1.78 5.08 14.20
CA LEU A 286 1.82 3.70 14.70
C LEU A 286 0.42 3.24 15.13
N ALA A 287 -0.30 4.06 15.89
CA ALA A 287 -1.63 3.74 16.40
C ALA A 287 -2.66 3.58 15.27
N THR A 288 -2.70 4.54 14.35
CA THR A 288 -3.60 4.49 13.17
C THR A 288 -3.23 3.35 12.23
N THR A 289 -1.93 3.07 12.03
CA THR A 289 -1.46 1.92 11.25
C THR A 289 -1.89 0.61 11.89
N ALA A 290 -1.69 0.45 13.21
CA ALA A 290 -2.10 -0.75 13.93
C ALA A 290 -3.63 -0.98 13.82
N MET A 291 -4.42 0.08 13.98
CA MET A 291 -5.87 0.04 13.80
C MET A 291 -6.24 -0.43 12.39
N VAL A 292 -5.65 0.14 11.35
CA VAL A 292 -5.94 -0.22 9.95
C VAL A 292 -5.45 -1.63 9.62
N VAL A 293 -4.32 -2.07 10.17
CA VAL A 293 -3.83 -3.46 10.02
C VAL A 293 -4.83 -4.44 10.64
N LEU A 294 -5.33 -4.17 11.84
CA LEU A 294 -6.34 -5.01 12.48
C LEU A 294 -7.64 -5.06 11.66
N ALA A 295 -8.09 -3.91 11.17
CA ALA A 295 -9.24 -3.82 10.29
C ALA A 295 -9.03 -4.60 8.97
N ALA A 296 -7.82 -4.52 8.39
CA ALA A 296 -7.46 -5.23 7.17
C ALA A 296 -7.45 -6.75 7.36
N LEU A 297 -6.84 -7.24 8.44
CA LEU A 297 -6.83 -8.67 8.75
C LEU A 297 -8.25 -9.20 9.00
N TRP A 298 -9.08 -8.43 9.70
CA TRP A 298 -10.48 -8.77 9.92
C TRP A 298 -11.27 -8.80 8.60
N ALA A 299 -11.20 -7.72 7.81
CA ALA A 299 -11.90 -7.58 6.54
C ALA A 299 -11.50 -8.67 5.54
N PHE A 300 -10.19 -8.98 5.46
CA PHE A 300 -9.68 -10.01 4.58
C PHE A 300 -10.18 -11.39 4.98
N ARG A 301 -10.07 -11.78 6.26
CA ARG A 301 -10.57 -13.07 6.76
C ARG A 301 -12.08 -13.21 6.60
N TRP A 302 -12.82 -12.14 6.85
CA TRP A 302 -14.27 -12.12 6.67
C TRP A 302 -14.66 -12.29 5.19
N SER A 303 -14.03 -11.52 4.31
CA SER A 303 -14.25 -11.60 2.85
C SER A 303 -13.91 -12.98 2.32
N GLU A 304 -12.79 -13.56 2.74
CA GLU A 304 -12.35 -14.88 2.32
C GLU A 304 -13.36 -15.97 2.71
N ARG A 305 -13.86 -15.96 3.94
CA ARG A 305 -14.89 -16.92 4.40
C ARG A 305 -16.19 -16.79 3.61
N ARG A 306 -16.67 -15.56 3.45
CA ARG A 306 -17.92 -15.27 2.72
C ARG A 306 -17.82 -15.63 1.24
N ALA A 307 -16.67 -15.37 0.62
CA ALA A 307 -16.44 -15.70 -0.79
C ALA A 307 -16.45 -17.21 -1.03
N LYS A 308 -15.93 -18.01 -0.08
CA LYS A 308 -16.03 -19.49 -0.10
C LYS A 308 -17.47 -19.96 -0.01
N GLU A 309 -18.22 -19.46 0.98
CA GLU A 309 -19.60 -19.88 1.23
C GLU A 309 -20.54 -19.56 0.05
N ARG A 310 -20.25 -18.48 -0.68
CA ARG A 310 -21.11 -17.96 -1.75
C ARG A 310 -20.62 -18.30 -3.16
N GLY A 311 -19.52 -19.05 -3.30
CA GLY A 311 -18.93 -19.38 -4.59
C GLY A 311 -18.54 -18.16 -5.42
N LEU A 312 -18.17 -17.03 -4.78
CA LEU A 312 -17.91 -15.77 -5.48
C LEU A 312 -16.67 -15.82 -6.38
N PHE A 313 -15.79 -16.79 -6.15
CA PHE A 313 -14.56 -16.97 -6.92
C PHE A 313 -14.79 -17.39 -8.38
N ASP A 314 -15.95 -17.98 -8.68
CA ASP A 314 -16.31 -18.44 -10.03
C ASP A 314 -17.11 -17.41 -10.84
N LEU A 315 -17.53 -16.31 -10.21
CA LEU A 315 -18.34 -15.28 -10.86
C LEU A 315 -17.47 -14.32 -11.66
N ILE A 316 -17.77 -14.22 -12.96
CA ILE A 316 -17.13 -13.28 -13.88
C ILE A 316 -18.14 -12.23 -14.34
N THR A 317 -17.67 -11.07 -14.78
CA THR A 317 -18.55 -10.06 -15.38
C THR A 317 -19.26 -10.69 -16.59
N GLY A 318 -20.60 -10.71 -16.57
CA GLY A 318 -21.44 -11.32 -17.60
C GLY A 318 -21.94 -12.76 -17.33
N SER A 319 -21.61 -13.37 -16.18
CA SER A 319 -22.19 -14.66 -15.72
C SER A 319 -23.32 -14.51 -14.72
#